data_AF-D1Z2U8-F1
#
_entry.id   AF-D1Z2U8-F1
#
_cell.length_a   1.000
_cell.length_b   1.000
_cell.length_c   1.000
_cell.angle_alpha   90.00
_cell.angle_beta   90.00
_cell.angle_gamma   90.00
#
_symmetry.space_group_name_H-M   'P 1'
#
loop_
_entity.id
_entity.type
_entity.pdbx_description
1 polymer ?
#
loop_
_entity_poly.entity_id
_entity_poly.type
_entity_poly.pdbx_seq_one_letter_code
_entity_poly.pdbx_strand_id
1 'polypeptide(L)'
;MLDDRGVDYGVLTGIGLVIASAVVLLFVFSMVRSSASADVAIALESAASEVCGDIETVGSMAVPYRVERFYRLDGAEVRASSGYVNASCGKDVFSRPFAFRIVPGRYEENGSLLWNGSAGMREYLNATFNATGTRERPVDDNHTKALTTLMDRASTSTFTSPVEVPHGRPLIIEKTFIYAMNGVEAEPYVLVYAG
;
A
#
# COMPACT_ATOMS: atom_id res chain seq x y z
N MET A 1 -1.19 -15.95 -47.08
CA MET A 1 -1.78 -16.19 -48.42
C MET A 1 -2.76 -15.05 -48.63
N LEU A 2 -2.34 -14.03 -49.38
CA LEU A 2 -3.14 -12.83 -49.68
C LEU A 2 -4.18 -13.20 -50.74
N ASP A 3 -5.43 -12.76 -50.54
CA ASP A 3 -6.45 -12.80 -51.58
C ASP A 3 -6.43 -11.49 -52.39
N ASP A 4 -6.97 -11.51 -53.61
CA ASP A 4 -6.92 -10.47 -54.67
C ASP A 4 -7.57 -9.11 -54.31
N ARG A 5 -7.90 -8.91 -53.03
CA ARG A 5 -8.40 -7.65 -52.46
C ARG A 5 -7.41 -6.98 -51.51
N GLY A 6 -6.20 -7.53 -51.35
CA GLY A 6 -5.13 -6.90 -50.55
C GLY A 6 -5.37 -6.91 -49.04
N VAL A 7 -6.30 -7.72 -48.56
CA VAL A 7 -6.60 -7.84 -47.12
C VAL A 7 -5.87 -9.04 -46.55
N ASP A 8 -4.97 -8.78 -45.60
CA ASP A 8 -4.18 -9.80 -44.93
C ASP A 8 -5.05 -10.53 -43.88
N TYR A 9 -5.58 -11.70 -44.26
CA TYR A 9 -6.43 -12.53 -43.39
C TYR A 9 -5.77 -12.87 -42.04
N GLY A 10 -4.43 -12.93 -41.99
CA GLY A 10 -3.69 -13.14 -40.75
C GLY A 10 -3.89 -12.00 -39.73
N VAL A 11 -3.93 -10.76 -40.22
CA VAL A 11 -4.18 -9.56 -39.41
C VAL A 11 -5.63 -9.53 -38.93
N LEU A 12 -6.59 -9.89 -39.80
CA LEU A 12 -8.00 -9.97 -39.41
C LEU A 12 -8.26 -11.03 -38.33
N THR A 13 -7.63 -12.20 -38.44
CA THR A 13 -7.74 -13.26 -37.43
C THR A 13 -7.06 -12.89 -36.12
N GLY A 14 -5.92 -12.18 -36.18
CA GLY A 14 -5.21 -11.71 -34.98
C GLY A 14 -6.01 -10.67 -34.20
N ILE A 15 -6.57 -9.68 -34.90
CA ILE A 15 -7.44 -8.65 -34.28
C ILE A 15 -8.70 -9.28 -33.70
N GLY A 16 -9.33 -10.22 -34.42
CA GLY A 16 -10.51 -10.94 -33.94
C GLY A 16 -10.25 -11.71 -32.64
N LEU A 17 -9.07 -12.34 -32.52
CA LEU A 17 -8.67 -13.08 -31.33
C LEU A 17 -8.39 -12.16 -30.13
N VAL A 18 -7.79 -10.99 -30.35
CA VAL A 18 -7.59 -9.98 -29.30
C VAL A 18 -8.93 -9.46 -28.78
N ILE A 19 -9.87 -9.16 -29.67
CA ILE A 19 -11.20 -8.68 -29.28
C ILE A 19 -11.96 -9.77 -28.50
N ALA A 20 -11.95 -11.02 -28.99
CA ALA A 20 -12.58 -12.14 -28.30
C ALA A 20 -11.98 -12.35 -26.90
N SER A 21 -10.65 -12.27 -26.77
CA SER A 21 -9.96 -12.40 -25.48
C SER A 21 -10.32 -11.26 -24.53
N ALA A 22 -10.42 -10.02 -25.02
CA ALA A 22 -10.85 -8.87 -24.23
C ALA A 22 -12.31 -9.01 -23.75
N VAL A 23 -13.21 -9.53 -24.60
CA VAL A 23 -14.60 -9.81 -24.23
C VAL A 23 -14.70 -10.91 -23.18
N VAL A 24 -13.91 -11.98 -23.32
CA VAL A 24 -13.86 -13.05 -22.31
C VAL A 24 -13.32 -12.51 -20.98
N LEU A 25 -12.27 -11.69 -21.00
CA LEU A 25 -11.75 -11.03 -19.79
C LEU A 25 -12.80 -10.13 -19.16
N LEU A 26 -13.52 -9.31 -19.93
CA LEU A 26 -14.61 -8.48 -19.42
C LEU A 26 -15.74 -9.34 -18.83
N PHE A 27 -16.06 -10.48 -19.43
CA PHE A 27 -17.08 -11.40 -18.92
C PHE A 27 -16.64 -12.09 -17.62
N VAL A 28 -15.37 -12.50 -17.52
CA VAL A 28 -14.78 -13.03 -16.29
C VAL A 28 -14.76 -11.97 -15.19
N PHE A 29 -14.32 -10.74 -15.49
CA PHE A 29 -14.40 -9.62 -14.55
C PHE A 29 -15.84 -9.28 -14.15
N SER A 30 -16.80 -9.41 -15.07
CA SER A 30 -18.22 -9.22 -14.79
C SER A 30 -18.82 -10.35 -13.95
N MET A 31 -18.33 -11.59 -14.07
CA MET A 31 -18.74 -12.70 -13.20
C MET A 31 -18.09 -12.61 -11.81
N VAL A 32 -16.92 -12.00 -11.71
CA VAL A 32 -16.24 -11.68 -10.44
C VAL A 32 -16.80 -10.41 -9.80
N ARG A 33 -17.68 -9.68 -10.49
CA ARG A 33 -18.38 -8.52 -9.92
C ARG A 33 -19.25 -9.02 -8.76
N SER A 34 -18.80 -8.66 -7.56
CA SER A 34 -19.36 -8.97 -6.26
C SER A 34 -20.88 -9.05 -6.26
N SER A 35 -21.41 -10.10 -5.63
CA SER A 35 -22.84 -10.29 -5.35
C SER A 35 -23.41 -9.33 -4.30
N ALA A 36 -22.64 -8.31 -3.89
CA ALA A 36 -23.08 -7.28 -2.97
C ALA A 36 -24.28 -6.52 -3.55
N SER A 37 -25.20 -6.12 -2.67
CA SER A 37 -26.13 -5.06 -3.03
C SER A 37 -25.35 -3.80 -3.41
N ALA A 38 -25.91 -2.98 -4.31
CA ALA A 38 -25.25 -1.75 -4.77
C ALA A 38 -24.82 -0.84 -3.60
N ASP A 39 -25.63 -0.81 -2.53
CA ASP A 39 -25.34 -0.04 -1.32
C ASP A 39 -24.08 -0.54 -0.60
N VAL A 40 -23.90 -1.86 -0.48
CA VAL A 40 -22.69 -2.44 0.14
C VAL A 40 -21.48 -2.20 -0.75
N ALA A 41 -21.60 -2.35 -2.07
CA ALA A 41 -20.49 -2.07 -2.98
C ALA A 41 -20.02 -0.61 -2.88
N ILE A 42 -20.95 0.35 -2.84
CA ILE A 42 -20.65 1.77 -2.67
C ILE A 42 -20.01 2.04 -1.30
N ALA A 43 -20.51 1.42 -0.23
CA ALA A 43 -19.95 1.58 1.11
C ALA A 43 -18.50 1.06 1.19
N LEU A 44 -18.24 -0.13 0.63
CA LEU A 44 -16.89 -0.71 0.58
C LEU A 44 -15.93 0.14 -0.26
N GLU A 45 -16.38 0.60 -1.43
CA GLU A 45 -15.59 1.48 -2.29
C GLU A 45 -15.27 2.81 -1.60
N SER A 46 -16.26 3.43 -0.96
CA SER A 46 -16.09 4.67 -0.21
C SER A 46 -15.09 4.50 0.94
N ALA A 47 -15.25 3.46 1.75
CA ALA A 47 -14.40 3.20 2.90
C ALA A 47 -12.93 2.94 2.51
N ALA A 48 -12.69 2.10 1.49
CA ALA A 48 -11.35 1.87 0.98
C ALA A 48 -10.75 3.13 0.35
N SER A 49 -11.56 3.90 -0.37
CA SER A 49 -11.14 5.14 -1.06
C SER A 49 -10.78 6.26 -0.09
N GLU A 50 -11.51 6.40 1.01
CA GLU A 50 -11.24 7.40 2.03
C GLU A 50 -9.89 7.13 2.71
N VAL A 51 -9.68 5.90 3.19
CA VAL A 51 -8.42 5.49 3.83
C VAL A 51 -7.25 5.58 2.85
N CYS A 52 -7.44 5.09 1.61
CA CYS A 52 -6.41 5.15 0.58
C CYS A 52 -6.04 6.60 0.23
N GLY A 53 -7.04 7.47 0.06
CA GLY A 53 -6.84 8.88 -0.27
C GLY A 53 -6.09 9.66 0.80
N ASP A 54 -6.39 9.43 2.08
CA ASP A 54 -5.65 10.07 3.18
C ASP A 54 -4.20 9.57 3.24
N ILE A 55 -3.94 8.27 3.04
CA ILE A 55 -2.58 7.70 2.96
C ILE A 55 -1.80 8.31 1.80
N GLU A 56 -2.39 8.36 0.60
CA GLU A 56 -1.76 8.92 -0.59
C GLU A 56 -1.48 10.42 -0.42
N THR A 57 -2.41 11.15 0.21
CA THR A 57 -2.25 12.56 0.54
C THR A 57 -1.03 12.76 1.44
N VAL A 58 -0.91 12.01 2.54
CA VAL A 58 0.26 12.11 3.44
C VAL A 58 1.54 11.70 2.73
N GLY A 59 1.53 10.63 1.93
CA GLY A 59 2.70 10.20 1.18
C GLY A 59 3.16 11.20 0.12
N SER A 60 2.24 11.99 -0.44
CA SER A 60 2.57 13.06 -1.39
C SER A 60 3.15 14.33 -0.75
N MET A 61 3.08 14.49 0.59
CA MET A 61 3.59 15.67 1.28
C MET A 61 5.09 15.84 1.09
N ALA A 62 5.56 17.06 0.80
CA ALA A 62 7.00 17.32 0.61
C ALA A 62 7.82 17.27 1.91
N VAL A 63 7.17 17.36 3.07
CA VAL A 63 7.79 17.43 4.39
C VAL A 63 7.30 16.30 5.29
N PRO A 64 8.00 15.97 6.39
CA PRO A 64 7.45 15.07 7.40
C PRO A 64 6.07 15.56 7.85
N TYR A 65 5.12 14.65 7.95
CA TYR A 65 3.75 14.98 8.30
C TYR A 65 3.11 13.83 9.05
N ARG A 66 2.36 14.14 10.10
CA ARG A 66 1.65 13.16 10.91
C ARG A 66 0.19 13.58 11.01
N VAL A 67 -0.71 12.65 10.75
CA VAL A 67 -2.14 12.84 10.93
C VAL A 67 -2.76 11.66 11.66
N GLU A 68 -3.78 11.96 12.44
CA GLU A 68 -4.62 11.00 13.13
C GLU A 68 -6.03 11.10 12.54
N ARG A 69 -6.58 9.98 12.06
CA ARG A 69 -7.87 9.94 11.36
C ARG A 69 -8.80 8.93 11.99
N PHE A 70 -10.01 9.37 12.29
CA PHE A 70 -11.11 8.51 12.72
C PHE A 70 -11.99 8.20 11.52
N TYR A 71 -12.08 6.93 11.15
CA TYR A 71 -12.91 6.50 10.03
C TYR A 71 -14.26 5.99 10.54
N ARG A 72 -15.33 6.37 9.83
CA ARG A 72 -16.65 5.76 9.97
C ARG A 72 -16.80 4.74 8.86
N LEU A 73 -16.71 3.47 9.22
CA LEU A 73 -16.59 2.39 8.24
C LEU A 73 -17.93 1.68 7.95
N ASP A 74 -19.06 2.17 8.48
CA ASP A 74 -20.43 1.70 8.18
C ASP A 74 -20.60 0.15 8.11
N GLY A 75 -19.94 -0.57 9.01
CA GLY A 75 -19.99 -2.05 9.09
C GLY A 75 -19.00 -2.79 8.18
N ALA A 76 -18.15 -2.07 7.45
CA ALA A 76 -17.01 -2.60 6.73
C ALA A 76 -15.79 -2.74 7.67
N GLU A 77 -15.09 -3.86 7.52
CA GLU A 77 -13.74 -4.03 8.03
C GLU A 77 -12.76 -3.48 6.99
N VAL A 78 -11.87 -2.56 7.38
CA VAL A 78 -10.86 -2.01 6.48
C VAL A 78 -9.47 -2.39 6.94
N ARG A 79 -8.63 -2.83 5.99
CA ARG A 79 -7.24 -3.24 6.24
C ARG A 79 -6.30 -2.62 5.21
N ALA A 80 -5.19 -2.06 5.67
CA ALA A 80 -4.15 -1.46 4.83
C ALA A 80 -2.92 -2.38 4.75
N SER A 81 -2.52 -2.72 3.53
CA SER A 81 -1.28 -3.43 3.20
C SER A 81 -0.28 -2.46 2.55
N SER A 82 0.94 -2.88 2.23
CA SER A 82 1.93 -2.00 1.60
C SER A 82 1.59 -1.57 0.17
N GLY A 83 0.69 -2.29 -0.50
CA GLY A 83 0.31 -2.02 -1.89
C GLY A 83 -1.17 -1.73 -2.16
N TYR A 84 -2.05 -1.89 -1.15
CA TYR A 84 -3.49 -1.66 -1.32
C TYR A 84 -4.22 -1.49 0.02
N VAL A 85 -5.43 -0.94 -0.04
CA VAL A 85 -6.44 -0.96 1.03
C VAL A 85 -7.56 -1.92 0.64
N ASN A 86 -7.93 -2.82 1.55
CA ASN A 86 -9.10 -3.67 1.41
C ASN A 86 -10.21 -3.18 2.34
N ALA A 87 -11.41 -3.06 1.82
CA ALA A 87 -12.63 -2.97 2.61
C ALA A 87 -13.44 -4.25 2.39
N SER A 88 -13.98 -4.83 3.46
CA SER A 88 -14.79 -6.05 3.37
C SER A 88 -16.01 -6.01 4.27
N CYS A 89 -17.10 -6.61 3.81
CA CYS A 89 -18.31 -6.85 4.60
C CYS A 89 -18.80 -8.26 4.29
N GLY A 90 -18.71 -9.17 5.27
CA GLY A 90 -19.04 -10.59 5.06
C GLY A 90 -18.13 -11.25 4.02
N LYS A 91 -18.70 -11.63 2.87
CA LYS A 91 -17.94 -12.25 1.75
C LYS A 91 -17.53 -11.25 0.68
N ASP A 92 -18.08 -10.04 0.72
CA ASP A 92 -17.81 -9.01 -0.27
C ASP A 92 -16.55 -8.25 0.10
N VAL A 93 -15.69 -8.04 -0.89
CA VAL A 93 -14.38 -7.39 -0.73
C VAL A 93 -14.19 -6.40 -1.88
N PHE A 94 -13.75 -5.20 -1.53
CA PHE A 94 -13.26 -4.21 -2.46
C PHE A 94 -11.81 -3.88 -2.14
N SER A 95 -10.96 -3.84 -3.16
CA SER A 95 -9.53 -3.57 -3.03
C SER A 95 -9.16 -2.34 -3.85
N ARG A 96 -8.53 -1.37 -3.20
CA ARG A 96 -8.00 -0.17 -3.85
C ARG A 96 -6.46 -0.19 -3.79
N PRO A 97 -5.76 -0.30 -4.94
CA PRO A 97 -4.30 -0.26 -4.97
C PRO A 97 -3.76 1.15 -4.69
N PHE A 98 -2.55 1.23 -4.14
CA PHE A 98 -1.81 2.48 -4.01
C PHE A 98 -0.97 2.80 -5.25
N ALA A 99 -0.72 4.08 -5.48
CA ALA A 99 0.26 4.54 -6.47
C ALA A 99 1.73 4.31 -6.05
N PHE A 100 2.01 4.09 -4.77
CA PHE A 100 3.36 3.84 -4.23
C PHE A 100 3.31 2.89 -3.04
N ARG A 101 4.45 2.26 -2.71
CA ARG A 101 4.54 1.35 -1.56
C ARG A 101 4.61 2.13 -0.26
N ILE A 102 3.84 1.70 0.72
CA ILE A 102 3.91 2.21 2.10
C ILE A 102 4.50 1.15 3.02
N VAL A 103 4.78 1.53 4.26
CA VAL A 103 5.20 0.64 5.33
C VAL A 103 4.08 0.63 6.38
N PRO A 104 3.02 -0.16 6.20
CA PRO A 104 2.04 -0.34 7.26
C PRO A 104 2.66 -1.25 8.32
N GLY A 105 2.15 -1.23 9.56
CA GLY A 105 2.40 -2.33 10.48
C GLY A 105 2.52 -1.93 11.93
N ARG A 106 2.20 -2.89 12.80
CA ARG A 106 2.85 -3.06 14.09
C ARG A 106 4.00 -4.02 13.86
N TYR A 107 5.22 -3.50 13.86
CA TYR A 107 6.40 -4.25 13.42
C TYR A 107 6.78 -5.21 14.52
N GLU A 108 6.38 -6.47 14.39
CA GLU A 108 6.64 -7.51 15.39
C GLU A 108 7.67 -8.52 14.86
N GLU A 109 8.59 -8.92 15.72
CA GLU A 109 9.53 -10.02 15.48
C GLU A 109 9.55 -10.90 16.72
N ASN A 110 9.37 -12.21 16.51
CA ASN A 110 9.32 -13.20 17.60
C ASN A 110 8.29 -12.88 18.71
N GLY A 111 7.14 -12.30 18.35
CA GLY A 111 6.09 -11.91 19.30
C GLY A 111 6.40 -10.67 20.14
N SER A 112 7.50 -9.97 19.85
CA SER A 112 7.83 -8.68 20.45
C SER A 112 7.67 -7.57 19.42
N LEU A 113 7.03 -6.48 19.84
CA LEU A 113 6.95 -5.27 19.05
C LEU A 113 8.35 -4.66 18.92
N LEU A 114 8.92 -4.69 17.73
CA LEU A 114 10.18 -4.05 17.38
C LEU A 114 10.03 -2.53 17.43
N TRP A 115 8.98 -1.99 16.81
CA TRP A 115 8.61 -0.58 16.92
C TRP A 115 7.16 -0.31 16.51
N ASN A 116 6.65 0.84 16.93
CA ASN A 116 5.36 1.38 16.50
C ASN A 116 5.49 2.89 16.24
N GLY A 117 5.26 3.30 14.99
CA GLY A 117 5.46 4.68 14.53
C GLY A 117 6.91 5.14 14.43
N SER A 118 7.11 6.41 14.05
CA SER A 118 8.44 6.94 13.75
C SER A 118 9.36 7.03 14.96
N ALA A 119 8.81 7.33 16.14
CA ALA A 119 9.61 7.45 17.36
C ALA A 119 10.24 6.10 17.75
N GLY A 120 9.42 5.05 17.86
CA GLY A 120 9.91 3.70 18.13
C GLY A 120 10.86 3.19 17.04
N MET A 121 10.57 3.51 15.77
CA MET A 121 11.47 3.15 14.66
C MET A 121 12.85 3.78 14.87
N ARG A 122 12.91 5.08 15.21
CA ARG A 122 14.18 5.77 15.48
C ARG A 122 14.93 5.18 16.67
N GLU A 123 14.24 4.84 17.75
CA GLU A 123 14.83 4.17 18.91
C GLU A 123 15.42 2.81 18.51
N TYR A 124 14.68 2.01 17.74
CA TYR A 124 15.15 0.74 17.23
C TYR A 124 16.38 0.90 16.32
N LEU A 125 16.34 1.82 15.35
CA LEU A 125 17.47 2.06 14.44
C LEU A 125 18.72 2.51 15.20
N ASN A 126 18.54 3.33 16.24
CA ASN A 126 19.64 3.74 17.10
C ASN A 126 20.22 2.54 17.88
N ALA A 127 19.37 1.71 18.49
CA ALA A 127 19.82 0.55 19.25
C ALA A 127 20.52 -0.52 18.39
N THR A 128 19.99 -0.77 17.18
CA THR A 128 20.43 -1.88 16.32
C THR A 128 21.59 -1.50 15.41
N PHE A 129 21.62 -0.26 14.91
CA PHE A 129 22.59 0.18 13.91
C PHE A 129 23.44 1.37 14.36
N ASN A 130 23.26 1.89 15.59
CA ASN A 130 23.79 3.19 16.01
C ASN A 130 23.42 4.31 15.02
N ALA A 131 22.27 4.16 14.35
CA ALA A 131 21.88 4.92 13.18
C ALA A 131 20.74 5.89 13.53
N THR A 132 21.10 7.07 14.03
CA THR A 132 20.15 8.17 14.29
C THR A 132 19.99 9.13 13.12
N GLY A 133 20.46 8.73 11.93
CA GLY A 133 20.66 9.55 10.75
C GLY A 133 19.77 10.80 10.69
N THR A 134 20.37 11.97 10.90
CA THR A 134 19.67 13.24 10.69
C THR A 134 20.02 13.79 9.32
N ARG A 135 19.31 14.84 8.91
CA ARG A 135 19.64 15.58 7.69
C ARG A 135 21.09 16.07 7.69
N GLU A 136 21.59 16.48 8.86
CA GLU A 136 22.95 17.00 9.07
C GLU A 136 23.99 15.88 9.32
N ARG A 137 23.55 14.71 9.77
CA ARG A 137 24.39 13.56 10.11
C ARG A 137 23.76 12.26 9.59
N PRO A 138 23.85 11.96 8.28
CA PRO A 138 23.25 10.76 7.70
C PRO A 138 23.83 9.45 8.26
N VAL A 139 23.06 8.36 8.11
CA VAL A 139 23.47 6.99 8.43
C VAL A 139 24.62 6.56 7.51
N ASP A 140 25.66 5.94 8.06
CA ASP A 140 26.80 5.36 7.33
C ASP A 140 26.34 4.32 6.28
N ASP A 141 26.99 4.30 5.12
CA ASP A 141 26.77 3.32 4.04
C ASP A 141 26.81 1.87 4.52
N ASN A 142 27.69 1.55 5.47
CA ASN A 142 27.82 0.21 6.03
C ASN A 142 26.52 -0.28 6.69
N HIS A 143 25.64 0.63 7.10
CA HIS A 143 24.34 0.32 7.71
C HIS A 143 23.15 0.60 6.78
N THR A 144 23.35 1.34 5.69
CA THR A 144 22.27 1.71 4.75
C THR A 144 21.61 0.49 4.11
N LYS A 145 22.40 -0.51 3.68
CA LYS A 145 21.85 -1.75 3.08
C LYS A 145 21.05 -2.59 4.07
N ALA A 146 21.48 -2.62 5.34
CA ALA A 146 20.77 -3.34 6.39
C ALA A 146 19.44 -2.66 6.72
N LEU A 147 19.44 -1.33 6.75
CA LEU A 147 18.25 -0.51 6.92
C LEU A 147 17.22 -0.73 5.79
N THR A 148 17.62 -0.62 4.52
CA THR A 148 16.67 -0.80 3.40
C THR A 148 16.07 -2.19 3.40
N THR A 149 16.89 -3.22 3.67
CA THR A 149 16.41 -4.61 3.81
C THR A 149 15.37 -4.76 4.93
N LEU A 150 15.58 -4.07 6.05
CA LEU A 150 14.63 -4.06 7.17
C LEU A 150 13.30 -3.41 6.76
N MET A 151 13.35 -2.24 6.11
CA MET A 151 12.16 -1.52 5.66
C MET A 151 11.39 -2.27 4.56
N ASP A 152 12.09 -2.93 3.65
CA ASP A 152 11.50 -3.80 2.63
C ASP A 152 10.80 -5.01 3.26
N ARG A 153 11.45 -5.66 4.23
CA ARG A 153 10.85 -6.78 4.97
C ARG A 153 9.61 -6.33 5.73
N ALA A 154 9.69 -5.18 6.40
CA ALA A 154 8.61 -4.57 7.14
C ALA A 154 7.42 -4.21 6.23
N SER A 155 7.68 -3.67 5.05
CA SER A 155 6.64 -3.41 4.04
C SER A 155 6.03 -4.71 3.52
N THR A 156 6.86 -5.73 3.27
CA THR A 156 6.42 -6.99 2.67
C THR A 156 5.60 -7.85 3.65
N SER A 157 5.92 -7.81 4.94
CA SER A 157 5.18 -8.57 5.97
C SER A 157 3.70 -8.15 6.06
N THR A 158 3.37 -6.93 5.64
CA THR A 158 1.97 -6.46 5.61
C THR A 158 1.14 -6.98 4.45
N PHE A 159 1.73 -7.65 3.46
CA PHE A 159 0.96 -8.44 2.51
C PHE A 159 0.32 -9.65 3.17
N THR A 160 1.01 -10.24 4.16
CA THR A 160 0.49 -11.38 4.94
C THR A 160 -0.28 -10.96 6.18
N SER A 161 0.06 -9.81 6.76
CA SER A 161 -0.54 -9.29 7.99
C SER A 161 -0.84 -7.79 7.85
N PRO A 162 -1.89 -7.42 7.09
CA PRO A 162 -2.24 -6.01 6.88
C PRO A 162 -2.73 -5.35 8.17
N VAL A 163 -2.52 -4.05 8.30
CA VAL A 163 -2.98 -3.26 9.45
C VAL A 163 -4.47 -3.07 9.39
N GLU A 164 -5.17 -3.47 10.43
CA GLU A 164 -6.58 -3.18 10.60
C GLU A 164 -6.80 -1.71 10.94
N VAL A 165 -7.74 -1.06 10.25
CA VAL A 165 -8.19 0.29 10.56
C VAL A 165 -9.13 0.19 11.77
N PRO A 166 -8.73 0.69 12.95
CA PRO A 166 -9.44 0.37 14.18
C PRO A 166 -10.77 1.13 14.29
N HIS A 167 -11.81 0.44 14.79
CA HIS A 167 -13.05 1.10 15.17
C HIS A 167 -12.88 1.87 16.50
N GLY A 168 -13.25 3.15 16.51
CA GLY A 168 -13.24 3.97 17.73
C GLY A 168 -11.84 4.42 18.19
N ARG A 169 -10.79 4.14 17.43
CA ARG A 169 -9.43 4.69 17.61
C ARG A 169 -8.97 5.32 16.31
N PRO A 170 -8.02 6.27 16.35
CA PRO A 170 -7.49 6.83 15.13
C PRO A 170 -6.57 5.83 14.43
N LEU A 171 -6.61 5.83 13.10
CA LEU A 171 -5.48 5.38 12.30
C LEU A 171 -4.47 6.53 12.26
N ILE A 172 -3.21 6.21 12.55
CA ILE A 172 -2.11 7.16 12.45
C ILE A 172 -1.41 6.92 11.12
N ILE A 173 -1.25 8.00 10.35
CA ILE A 173 -0.52 8.02 9.08
C ILE A 173 0.60 9.03 9.24
N GLU A 174 1.84 8.57 9.14
CA GLU A 174 3.02 9.37 9.41
C GLU A 174 4.06 9.23 8.30
N LYS A 175 4.43 10.35 7.68
CA LYS A 175 5.54 10.43 6.74
C LYS A 175 6.81 10.86 7.46
N THR A 176 7.88 10.08 7.27
CA THR A 176 9.22 10.37 7.78
C THR A 176 10.27 10.14 6.69
N PHE A 177 11.47 10.66 6.91
CA PHE A 177 12.61 10.49 6.01
C PHE A 177 13.76 9.82 6.75
N ILE A 178 14.49 8.94 6.07
CA ILE A 178 15.75 8.39 6.55
C ILE A 178 16.89 8.86 5.63
N TYR A 179 17.99 9.32 6.22
CA TYR A 179 19.11 9.95 5.52
C TYR A 179 20.35 9.04 5.53
N ALA A 180 20.97 8.76 4.37
CA ALA A 180 22.11 7.86 4.21
C ALA A 180 23.35 8.53 3.55
N MET A 181 24.57 8.02 3.83
CA MET A 181 25.87 8.63 3.51
C MET A 181 26.41 8.31 2.09
N ASN A 182 25.63 8.50 1.02
CA ASN A 182 26.17 8.43 -0.35
C ASN A 182 25.59 9.45 -1.33
N GLY A 183 25.00 10.53 -0.79
CA GLY A 183 24.52 11.67 -1.55
C GLY A 183 23.08 11.51 -2.07
N VAL A 184 22.17 12.25 -1.41
CA VAL A 184 20.89 12.80 -1.90
C VAL A 184 19.57 12.15 -1.44
N GLU A 185 19.39 10.85 -1.24
CA GLU A 185 18.02 10.37 -0.94
C GLU A 185 17.67 10.32 0.55
N ALA A 186 16.89 11.32 0.96
CA ALA A 186 15.90 11.20 2.02
C ALA A 186 14.80 10.24 1.53
N GLU A 187 14.92 8.94 1.79
CA GLU A 187 13.89 8.00 1.35
C GLU A 187 12.61 8.24 2.17
N PRO A 188 11.48 8.58 1.51
CA PRO A 188 10.23 8.82 2.21
C PRO A 188 9.61 7.49 2.63
N TYR A 189 9.34 7.34 3.93
CA TYR A 189 8.57 6.24 4.46
C TYR A 189 7.24 6.74 4.98
N VAL A 190 6.16 6.11 4.54
CA VAL A 190 4.81 6.35 5.04
C VAL A 190 4.44 5.20 5.96
N LEU A 191 4.41 5.50 7.25
CA LEU A 191 4.06 4.58 8.32
C LEU A 191 2.55 4.64 8.57
N VAL A 192 1.88 3.49 8.56
CA VAL A 192 0.44 3.38 8.85
C VAL A 192 0.21 2.39 9.98
N TYR A 193 -0.35 2.86 11.09
CA TYR A 193 -0.51 2.05 12.31
C TYR A 193 -1.67 2.55 13.18
N ALA A 194 -2.22 1.65 14.01
CA ALA A 194 -3.28 1.99 14.95
C ALA A 194 -2.75 2.83 16.14
N GLY A 195 -3.47 3.89 16.50
CA GLY A 195 -3.21 4.72 17.68
C GLY A 195 -3.62 4.13 19.02
#